data_AF-A0A9K3DJP3-F1
#
_entry.id   AF-A0A9K3DJP3-F1
#
_cell.length_a   1.000
_cell.length_b   1.000
_cell.length_c   1.000
_cell.angle_alpha   90.00
_cell.angle_beta   90.00
_cell.angle_gamma   90.00
#
_symmetry.space_group_name_H-M   'P 1'
#
loop_
_entity.id
_entity.type
_entity.pdbx_description
1 polymer ?
#
loop_
_entity_poly.entity_id
_entity_poly.type
_entity_poly.pdbx_seq_one_letter_code
_entity_poly.pdbx_strand_id
1 'polypeptide(L)' 'MRSPSGEVIFGGETMCFWDLRTLWLEPLRGPNGLDMSRLTKDIQPWQKCRSQNI' A
#
# COMPACT_ATOMS: atom_id res chain seq x y z
N MET A 1 -3.31 -3.34 -9.04
CA MET A 1 -2.68 -4.04 -10.19
C MET A 1 -1.81 -5.17 -9.65
N ARG A 2 -1.11 -5.92 -10.51
CA ARG A 2 -0.14 -6.95 -10.07
C ARG A 2 1.27 -6.53 -10.48
N SER A 3 2.24 -6.71 -9.58
CA SER A 3 3.66 -6.55 -9.90
C SER A 3 4.13 -7.67 -10.83
N PRO A 4 5.32 -7.56 -11.45
CA PRO A 4 5.91 -8.65 -12.23
C PRO A 4 6.07 -9.95 -11.43
N SER A 5 6.21 -9.84 -10.10
CA SER A 5 6.31 -10.97 -9.17
C SER A 5 4.94 -11.48 -8.67
N GLY A 6 3.83 -10.86 -9.08
CA GLY A 6 2.47 -11.25 -8.70
C GLY A 6 1.96 -10.63 -7.41
N GLU A 7 2.67 -9.70 -6.78
CA GLU A 7 2.18 -8.98 -5.59
C GLU A 7 1.09 -7.96 -5.97
N VAL A 8 0.13 -7.74 -5.08
CA VAL A 8 -0.86 -6.68 -5.22
C VAL A 8 -0.20 -5.33 -4.92
N ILE A 9 -0.23 -4.43 -5.90
CA ILE A 9 0.46 -3.13 -5.85
C ILE A 9 -0.46 -2.00 -6.30
N PHE A 10 -0.09 -0.76 -5.94
CA PHE A 10 -0.69 0.45 -6.50
C PHE A 10 -0.51 0.51 -8.03
N GLY A 11 -1.47 1.15 -8.69
CA GLY A 11 -1.51 1.28 -10.14
C GLY A 11 -1.17 2.68 -10.64
N GLY A 12 -1.16 2.85 -11.97
CA GLY A 12 -0.86 4.13 -12.61
C GLY A 12 0.63 4.48 -12.58
N GLU A 13 0.96 5.76 -12.46
CA GLU A 13 2.35 6.25 -12.48
C GLU A 13 3.18 5.74 -11.28
N THR A 14 2.52 5.39 -10.18
CA THR A 14 3.17 4.86 -8.97
C THR A 14 3.60 3.40 -9.06
N MET A 15 3.32 2.74 -10.19
CA MET A 15 3.71 1.34 -10.40
C MET A 15 5.22 1.11 -10.31
N CYS A 16 6.08 2.09 -10.62
CA CYS A 16 7.53 1.97 -10.49
C CYS A 16 8.00 1.96 -9.02
N PHE A 17 7.19 2.47 -8.10
CA PHE A 17 7.52 2.57 -6.67
C PHE A 17 6.90 1.42 -5.86
N TRP A 18 6.60 0.30 -6.51
CA TRP A 18 5.93 -0.83 -5.88
C TRP A 18 6.73 -1.52 -4.75
N ASP A 19 8.06 -1.38 -4.74
CA ASP A 19 8.93 -1.82 -3.64
C ASP A 19 9.04 -0.79 -2.50
N LEU A 20 8.40 0.39 -2.61
CA LEU A 20 8.43 1.38 -1.53
C LEU A 20 7.89 0.78 -0.22
N ARG A 21 8.71 0.85 0.83
CA ARG A 21 8.36 0.43 2.18
C ARG A 21 8.36 1.64 3.09
N THR A 22 7.23 1.90 3.72
CA THR A 22 7.09 2.97 4.71
C THR A 22 6.40 2.42 5.95
N LEU A 23 6.78 2.96 7.10
CA LEU A 23 6.23 2.57 8.41
C LEU A 23 4.69 2.63 8.49
N TRP A 24 4.06 3.45 7.63
CA TRP A 24 2.62 3.64 7.56
C TRP A 24 1.94 2.85 6.43
N LEU A 25 2.69 2.19 5.55
CA LEU A 25 2.16 1.31 4.51
C LEU A 25 2.37 -0.17 4.84
N GLU A 26 3.45 -0.50 5.55
CA GLU A 26 3.75 -1.88 5.96
C GLU A 26 2.62 -2.60 6.73
N PRO A 27 1.87 -1.95 7.64
CA PRO A 27 0.74 -2.59 8.30
C PRO A 27 -0.37 -3.04 7.33
N LEU A 28 -0.50 -2.37 6.19
CA LEU A 28 -1.48 -2.67 5.14
C LEU A 28 -0.98 -3.74 4.17
N ARG A 29 0.30 -4.17 4.29
CA ARG A 29 0.90 -5.23 3.47
C ARG A 29 0.69 -6.58 4.14
N GLY A 30 0.25 -7.55 3.33
CA GLY A 30 0.16 -8.97 3.65
C GLY A 30 1.20 -9.78 2.89
N PRO A 31 1.12 -11.12 2.94
CA PRO A 31 2.07 -12.01 2.29
C PRO A 31 2.09 -11.89 0.76
N ASN A 32 1.02 -11.36 0.14
CA ASN A 32 0.87 -11.21 -1.30
C ASN A 32 0.89 -9.74 -1.76
N GLY A 33 1.52 -8.83 -1.00
CA GLY A 33 1.51 -7.38 -1.26
C GLY A 33 0.39 -6.69 -0.48
N LEU A 34 -0.23 -5.65 -1.05
CA LEU A 34 -1.30 -4.90 -0.38
C LEU A 34 -2.52 -5.79 -0.10
N ASP A 35 -2.98 -5.78 1.16
CA ASP A 35 -4.14 -6.55 1.58
C ASP A 35 -5.43 -5.73 1.46
N MET A 36 -6.39 -6.23 0.66
CA MET A 36 -7.65 -5.52 0.38
C MET A 36 -8.57 -5.41 1.60
N SER A 37 -8.54 -6.39 2.50
CA SER A 37 -9.36 -6.35 3.73
C SER A 37 -8.84 -5.25 4.66
N ARG A 38 -7.51 -5.20 4.86
CA ARG A 38 -6.86 -4.17 5.68
C ARG A 38 -7.00 -2.78 5.09
N LEU A 39 -6.89 -2.64 3.76
CA LEU A 39 -7.12 -1.36 3.10
C LEU A 39 -8.55 -0.84 3.31
N THR A 40 -9.52 -1.74 3.48
CA THR A 40 -10.91 -1.34 3.71
C THR A 40 -11.19 -1.05 5.20
N LYS A 41 -10.60 -1.83 6.10
CA LYS A 41 -10.99 -1.87 7.53
C LYS A 41 -9.98 -1.23 8.48
N ASP A 42 -8.70 -1.25 8.13
CA ASP A 42 -7.59 -0.97 9.06
C ASP A 42 -6.89 0.37 8.80
N ILE A 43 -7.33 1.16 7.81
CA ILE A 43 -6.75 2.49 7.57
C ILE A 43 -7.05 3.42 8.75
N GLN A 44 -6.01 3.79 9.48
CA GLN A 44 -6.09 4.71 10.61
C GLN A 44 -6.17 6.18 10.16
N PRO A 45 -6.81 7.08 10.93
CA PRO A 45 -6.94 8.50 10.57
C PRO A 45 -5.58 9.19 10.34
N TRP A 46 -4.59 8.88 11.17
CA TRP A 46 -3.25 9.47 11.04
C TRP A 46 -2.53 9.00 9.76
N GLN A 47 -2.77 7.76 9.30
CA GLN A 47 -2.21 7.28 8.02
C GLN A 47 -2.77 8.11 6.86
N LYS A 48 -4.09 8.39 6.87
CA LYS A 48 -4.72 9.27 5.88
C LYS A 48 -4.10 10.67 5.90
N CYS A 49 -3.93 11.25 7.08
CA CYS A 49 -3.27 12.55 7.22
C CYS A 49 -1.83 12.51 6.68
N ARG A 50 -1.05 11.47 6.99
CA ARG A 50 0.35 11.36 6.50
C ARG A 50 0.42 11.22 4.99
N SER A 51 -0.49 10.47 4.35
CA SER A 51 -0.56 10.37 2.89
C SER A 51 -0.90 11.70 2.20
N GLN A 52 -1.63 12.59 2.88
CA GLN A 52 -2.04 13.89 2.33
C GLN A 52 -0.99 14.98 2.55
N ASN A 53 -0.07 14.79 3.49
CA ASN A 53 0.97 15.75 3.87
C ASN A 53 2.36 15.35 3.35
N ILE A 54 2.41 14.42 2.40
CA ILE A 54 3.62 14.00 1.70
C ILE A 54 3.62 14.57 0.29
#